data_AF-A0A432VS84-F1
#
_entry.id   AF-A0A432VS84-F1
#
_cell.length_a   1.000
_cell.length_b   1.000
_cell.length_c   1.000
_cell.angle_alpha   90.00
_cell.angle_beta   90.00
_cell.angle_gamma   90.00
#
_symmetry.space_group_name_H-M   'P 1'
#
loop_
_entity.id
_entity.type
_entity.pdbx_description
1 polymer ?
#
loop_
_entity_poly.entity_id
_entity_poly.type
_entity_poly.pdbx_seq_one_letter_code
_entity_poly.pdbx_strand_id
1 'polypeptide(L)'
;MINKAFGVTAWLLSVLLVGLPSLLVPVAHANDTHAQLELAVQEFLLQELATAERTTTLVPPYSQATVSMTLPPAGLPCDNPQLSLPNRQQRFLGRVSVAATCAENPQLVRYLQATIELIGEVVVARQDIATGQLITAELLTTEQMDLSRASQQSVYAVSELIGQVSRRQIRSGQPVQSHMVHQPPVIQRGQIVVIRAEGNGFSVSREGEALENGAIGEAIRIRVGQREIIHARVTGPGQARVQL
;
A
#
# COMPACT_ATOMS: atom_id res chain seq x y z
N MET A 1 69.93 -57.04 71.88
CA MET A 1 70.45 -57.15 70.49
C MET A 1 69.53 -56.28 69.63
N ILE A 2 69.78 -54.98 69.40
CA ILE A 2 70.73 -54.38 68.41
C ILE A 2 70.47 -55.04 67.04
N ASN A 3 69.96 -54.37 65.99
CA ASN A 3 70.52 -53.16 65.39
C ASN A 3 69.55 -52.43 64.40
N LYS A 4 69.94 -51.20 64.05
CA LYS A 4 69.35 -50.14 63.19
C LYS A 4 69.23 -50.47 61.69
N ALA A 5 68.38 -49.73 60.96
CA ALA A 5 68.65 -48.91 59.74
C ALA A 5 67.33 -48.60 58.98
N PHE A 6 66.85 -47.35 58.82
CA PHE A 6 67.19 -46.23 57.90
C PHE A 6 66.84 -46.41 56.40
N GLY A 7 66.13 -45.40 55.85
CA GLY A 7 65.85 -45.16 54.40
C GLY A 7 64.34 -45.16 54.11
N VAL A 8 63.58 -44.05 54.06
CA VAL A 8 63.65 -42.83 53.23
C VAL A 8 63.81 -43.12 51.74
N THR A 9 62.69 -43.09 51.00
CA THR A 9 62.59 -42.44 49.67
C THR A 9 61.12 -42.20 49.31
N ALA A 10 60.77 -40.91 49.17
CA ALA A 10 59.55 -40.42 48.57
C ALA A 10 59.58 -40.63 47.05
N TRP A 11 58.45 -41.05 46.46
CA TRP A 11 58.24 -41.04 45.02
C TRP A 11 57.05 -40.14 44.70
N LEU A 12 57.37 -38.95 44.19
CA LEU A 12 56.46 -38.01 43.54
C LEU A 12 56.07 -38.59 42.17
N LEU A 13 54.78 -38.89 41.97
CA LEU A 13 54.23 -39.15 40.65
C LEU A 13 53.87 -37.83 39.98
N SER A 14 54.71 -37.42 39.04
CA SER A 14 54.53 -36.28 38.14
C SER A 14 53.42 -36.57 37.12
N VAL A 15 52.29 -35.88 37.25
CA VAL A 15 51.22 -35.85 36.25
C VAL A 15 51.64 -34.95 35.10
N LEU A 16 51.95 -35.55 33.94
CA LEU A 16 52.29 -34.86 32.70
C LEU A 16 51.00 -34.49 31.97
N LEU A 17 50.52 -33.26 32.20
CA LEU A 17 49.37 -32.68 31.51
C LEU A 17 49.85 -32.13 30.15
N VAL A 18 49.76 -32.94 29.09
CA VAL A 18 50.02 -32.48 27.72
C VAL A 18 48.83 -31.64 27.25
N GLY A 19 48.98 -30.31 27.28
CA GLY A 19 48.00 -29.39 26.73
C GLY A 19 47.93 -29.50 25.20
N LEU A 20 46.80 -29.97 24.68
CA LEU A 20 46.46 -29.80 23.26
C LEU A 20 46.19 -28.32 23.00
N PRO A 21 46.87 -27.67 22.04
CA PRO A 21 46.50 -26.33 21.60
C PRO A 21 45.24 -26.44 20.74
N SER A 22 44.11 -26.00 21.29
CA SER A 22 42.86 -25.85 20.55
C SER A 22 43.05 -24.78 19.47
N LEU A 23 43.30 -25.21 18.23
CA LEU A 23 43.25 -24.36 17.05
C LEU A 23 41.79 -23.91 16.84
N LEU A 24 41.47 -22.72 17.33
CA LEU A 24 40.26 -21.98 16.96
C LEU A 24 40.41 -21.57 15.49
N VAL A 25 39.83 -22.36 14.59
CA VAL A 25 39.66 -21.97 13.19
C VAL A 25 38.51 -20.96 13.13
N PRO A 26 38.73 -19.73 12.65
CA PRO A 26 37.64 -18.80 12.40
C PRO A 26 36.86 -19.32 11.19
N VAL A 27 35.59 -19.67 11.39
CA VAL A 27 34.66 -19.98 10.28
C VAL A 27 34.35 -18.66 9.58
N ALA A 28 34.64 -18.55 8.28
CA ALA A 28 34.38 -17.34 7.50
C ALA A 28 32.89 -17.25 7.10
N HIS A 29 32.24 -16.14 7.48
CA HIS A 29 30.78 -15.88 7.41
C HIS A 29 30.34 -15.21 6.08
N ALA A 30 30.92 -15.58 4.95
CA ALA A 30 30.62 -14.89 3.68
C ALA A 30 29.19 -15.11 3.16
N ASN A 31 28.53 -16.21 3.57
CA ASN A 31 27.14 -16.51 3.20
C ASN A 31 26.12 -15.83 4.13
N ASP A 32 26.55 -15.40 5.32
CA ASP A 32 25.67 -14.85 6.34
C ASP A 32 25.37 -13.37 6.11
N THR A 33 26.31 -12.62 5.52
CA THR A 33 26.17 -11.17 5.29
C THR A 33 25.12 -10.83 4.23
N HIS A 34 25.02 -11.62 3.16
CA HIS A 34 23.98 -11.45 2.14
C HIS A 34 22.58 -11.72 2.71
N ALA A 35 22.40 -12.82 3.43
CA ALA A 35 21.14 -13.15 4.06
C ALA A 35 20.73 -12.09 5.12
N GLN A 36 21.68 -11.59 5.90
CA GLN A 36 21.46 -10.50 6.86
C GLN A 36 21.01 -9.21 6.17
N LEU A 37 21.63 -8.85 5.04
CA LEU A 37 21.24 -7.66 4.29
C LEU A 37 19.84 -7.79 3.68
N GLU A 38 19.48 -8.96 3.12
CA GLU A 38 18.13 -9.20 2.59
C GLU A 38 17.06 -9.04 3.68
N LEU A 39 17.30 -9.63 4.86
CA LEU A 39 16.42 -9.48 6.02
C LEU A 39 16.31 -8.02 6.48
N ALA A 40 17.43 -7.31 6.59
CA ALA A 40 17.44 -5.91 7.00
C ALA A 40 16.65 -5.01 6.04
N VAL A 41 16.79 -5.23 4.73
CA VAL A 41 16.03 -4.47 3.72
C VAL A 41 14.55 -4.85 3.74
N GLN A 42 14.22 -6.13 3.94
CA GLN A 42 12.84 -6.59 4.09
C GLN A 42 12.15 -5.93 5.29
N GLU A 43 12.78 -5.97 6.46
CA GLU A 43 12.24 -5.34 7.68
C GLU A 43 12.07 -3.82 7.50
N PHE A 44 13.07 -3.15 6.92
CA PHE A 44 13.00 -1.73 6.60
C PHE A 44 11.80 -1.40 5.70
N LEU A 45 11.59 -2.16 4.62
CA LEU A 45 10.47 -1.94 3.70
C LEU A 45 9.12 -2.21 4.34
N LEU A 46 9.00 -3.24 5.18
CA LEU A 46 7.77 -3.53 5.93
C LEU A 46 7.45 -2.41 6.94
N GLN A 47 8.46 -1.84 7.58
CA GLN A 47 8.28 -0.71 8.49
C GLN A 47 7.81 0.55 7.74
N GLU A 48 8.40 0.87 6.60
CA GLU A 48 7.99 2.01 5.77
C GLU A 48 6.60 1.81 5.14
N LEU A 49 6.23 0.58 4.79
CA LEU A 49 4.86 0.26 4.36
C LEU A 49 3.85 0.55 5.48
N ALA A 50 4.13 0.10 6.72
CA ALA A 50 3.26 0.33 7.87
C ALA A 50 3.12 1.82 8.26
N THR A 51 4.15 2.64 8.03
CA THR A 51 4.05 4.10 8.25
C THR A 51 3.25 4.77 7.14
N ALA A 52 3.40 4.31 5.88
CA ALA A 52 2.65 4.82 4.74
C ALA A 52 1.14 4.62 4.91
N GLU A 53 0.69 3.42 5.33
CA GLU A 53 -0.72 3.13 5.60
C GLU A 53 -1.41 4.15 6.52
N ARG A 54 -0.72 4.60 7.56
CA ARG A 54 -1.29 5.52 8.55
C ARG A 54 -1.43 6.94 8.04
N THR A 55 -0.64 7.29 7.02
CA THR A 55 -0.43 8.67 6.61
C THR A 55 -1.06 8.96 5.25
N THR A 56 -1.30 7.94 4.41
CA THR A 56 -1.74 8.14 3.04
C THR A 56 -2.72 7.08 2.54
N THR A 57 -3.63 7.49 1.66
CA THR A 57 -4.56 6.62 0.92
C THR A 57 -3.89 5.87 -0.24
N LEU A 58 -2.57 6.05 -0.43
CA LEU A 58 -1.82 5.45 -1.55
C LEU A 58 -1.53 3.96 -1.36
N VAL A 59 -1.72 3.42 -0.15
CA VAL A 59 -1.59 1.99 0.13
C VAL A 59 -2.99 1.37 0.10
N PRO A 60 -3.28 0.45 -0.83
CA PRO A 60 -4.56 -0.25 -0.85
C PRO A 60 -4.68 -1.18 0.36
N PRO A 61 -5.90 -1.46 0.86
CA PRO A 61 -6.09 -2.39 1.97
C PRO A 61 -5.60 -3.78 1.57
N TYR A 62 -4.75 -4.38 2.40
CA TYR A 62 -4.20 -5.71 2.16
C TYR A 62 -4.22 -6.55 3.44
N SER A 63 -4.10 -7.86 3.25
CA SER A 63 -4.09 -8.87 4.33
C SER A 63 -2.71 -9.50 4.51
N GLN A 64 -1.90 -9.54 3.45
CA GLN A 64 -0.53 -10.05 3.49
C GLN A 64 0.37 -9.16 2.64
N ALA A 65 1.58 -8.91 3.14
CA ALA A 65 2.64 -8.22 2.41
C ALA A 65 3.86 -9.12 2.36
N THR A 66 4.38 -9.34 1.15
CA THR A 66 5.63 -10.07 0.93
C THR A 66 6.62 -9.14 0.25
N VAL A 67 7.84 -9.13 0.74
CA VAL A 67 8.95 -8.41 0.11
C VAL A 67 9.93 -9.45 -0.42
N SER A 68 10.23 -9.38 -1.71
CA SER A 68 11.25 -10.20 -2.35
C SER A 68 12.32 -9.30 -2.94
N MET A 69 13.57 -9.74 -2.90
CA MET A 69 14.66 -9.03 -3.57
C MET A 69 15.71 -10.01 -4.04
N THR A 70 16.59 -9.51 -4.90
CA THR A 70 17.78 -10.24 -5.30
C THR A 70 18.95 -9.29 -5.18
N LEU A 71 19.89 -9.62 -4.29
CA LEU A 71 21.07 -8.79 -4.11
C LEU A 71 21.98 -8.81 -5.35
N PRO A 72 22.62 -7.69 -5.68
CA PRO A 72 23.65 -7.67 -6.71
C PRO A 72 24.85 -8.53 -6.26
N PRO A 73 25.52 -9.25 -7.19
CA PRO A 73 26.64 -10.13 -6.85
C PRO A 73 27.82 -9.43 -6.18
N ALA A 74 27.97 -8.12 -6.42
CA ALA A 74 29.06 -7.31 -5.89
C ALA A 74 28.93 -6.97 -4.39
N GLY A 75 27.79 -7.31 -3.77
CA GLY A 75 27.53 -7.00 -2.36
C GLY A 75 27.56 -5.50 -2.04
N LEU A 76 27.71 -5.17 -0.77
CA LEU A 76 27.94 -3.81 -0.29
C LEU A 76 29.34 -3.71 0.34
N PRO A 77 29.96 -2.51 0.33
CA PRO A 77 31.29 -2.31 0.91
C PRO A 77 31.28 -2.22 2.46
N CYS A 78 30.17 -2.52 3.12
CA CYS A 78 30.03 -2.55 4.57
C CYS A 78 28.96 -3.55 5.02
N ASP A 79 29.07 -4.04 6.26
CA ASP A 79 28.12 -5.01 6.82
C ASP A 79 26.81 -4.37 7.30
N ASN A 80 26.83 -3.11 7.72
CA ASN A 80 25.67 -2.41 8.28
C ASN A 80 25.39 -1.08 7.55
N PRO A 81 24.78 -1.12 6.36
CA PRO A 81 24.43 0.10 5.62
C PRO A 81 23.25 0.83 6.26
N GLN A 82 23.26 2.16 6.17
CA GLN A 82 22.07 2.96 6.41
C GLN A 82 21.12 2.81 5.21
N LEU A 83 19.89 2.34 5.48
CA LEU A 83 18.84 2.19 4.47
C LEU A 83 17.92 3.41 4.44
N SER A 84 17.50 3.80 3.24
CA SER A 84 16.55 4.89 3.03
C SER A 84 15.77 4.72 1.73
N LEU A 85 14.60 5.35 1.64
CA LEU A 85 13.84 5.42 0.41
C LEU A 85 14.25 6.68 -0.38
N PRO A 86 14.67 6.56 -1.65
CA PRO A 86 14.98 7.73 -2.48
C PRO A 86 13.76 8.64 -2.69
N ASN A 87 12.56 8.04 -2.72
CA ASN A 87 11.29 8.74 -2.81
C ASN A 87 10.29 8.15 -1.80
N ARG A 88 10.06 8.82 -0.67
CA ARG A 88 9.08 8.38 0.35
C ARG A 88 7.62 8.47 -0.10
N GLN A 89 7.33 9.22 -1.16
CA GLN A 89 5.99 9.34 -1.73
C GLN A 89 5.71 8.30 -2.82
N GLN A 90 6.66 7.41 -3.09
CA GLN A 90 6.45 6.33 -4.05
C GLN A 90 5.39 5.34 -3.56
N ARG A 91 4.75 4.64 -4.49
CA ARG A 91 3.79 3.59 -4.16
C ARG A 91 4.53 2.36 -3.67
N PHE A 92 4.12 1.82 -2.53
CA PHE A 92 4.67 0.59 -1.96
C PHE A 92 4.00 -0.66 -2.57
N LEU A 93 4.01 -0.77 -3.90
CA LEU A 93 3.43 -1.88 -4.64
C LEU A 93 4.23 -2.13 -5.92
N GLY A 94 4.69 -3.36 -6.11
CA GLY A 94 5.60 -3.71 -7.21
C GLY A 94 7.05 -3.33 -6.89
N ARG A 95 7.81 -2.90 -7.90
CA ARG A 95 9.24 -2.61 -7.75
C ARG A 95 9.49 -1.35 -6.92
N VAL A 96 10.37 -1.48 -5.93
CA VAL A 96 10.79 -0.41 -5.03
C VAL A 96 12.31 -0.38 -4.96
N SER A 97 12.87 0.84 -4.99
CA SER A 97 14.30 1.04 -4.79
C SER A 97 14.60 1.45 -3.36
N VAL A 98 15.62 0.81 -2.77
CA VAL A 98 16.17 1.16 -1.46
C VAL A 98 17.59 1.68 -1.66
N ALA A 99 17.88 2.87 -1.15
CA ALA A 99 19.22 3.41 -1.10
C ALA A 99 19.95 2.87 0.14
N ALA A 100 21.10 2.25 -0.09
CA ALA A 100 22.01 1.77 0.94
C ALA A 100 23.28 2.63 0.92
N THR A 101 23.62 3.20 2.08
CA THR A 101 24.79 4.08 2.25
C THR A 101 25.65 3.57 3.40
N CYS A 102 26.95 3.42 3.16
CA CYS A 102 27.89 2.98 4.19
C CYS A 102 28.48 4.18 4.94
N ALA A 103 28.61 4.08 6.26
CA ALA A 103 29.12 5.18 7.10
C ALA A 103 30.56 5.59 6.75
N GLU A 104 31.39 4.63 6.32
CA GLU A 104 32.78 4.86 5.93
C GLU A 104 32.91 5.64 4.61
N ASN A 105 31.90 5.57 3.75
CA ASN A 105 31.87 6.29 2.48
C ASN A 105 30.44 6.78 2.18
N PRO A 106 30.00 7.88 2.82
CA PRO A 106 28.64 8.38 2.70
C PRO A 106 28.31 8.94 1.32
N GLN A 107 29.32 9.20 0.48
CA GLN A 107 29.13 9.66 -0.91
C GLN A 107 28.78 8.51 -1.86
N LEU A 108 29.03 7.27 -1.46
CA LEU A 108 28.80 6.09 -2.27
C LEU A 108 27.44 5.46 -1.95
N VAL A 109 26.40 5.89 -2.67
CA VAL A 109 25.06 5.30 -2.55
C VAL A 109 24.94 4.10 -3.50
N ARG A 110 24.38 2.99 -2.99
CA ARG A 110 24.00 1.82 -3.78
C ARG A 110 22.49 1.66 -3.77
N TYR A 111 21.89 1.38 -4.93
CA TYR A 111 20.46 1.17 -5.06
C TYR A 111 20.17 -0.32 -5.14
N LEU A 112 19.47 -0.83 -4.13
CA LEU A 112 18.95 -2.19 -4.08
C LEU A 112 17.54 -2.19 -4.66
N GLN A 113 17.21 -3.21 -5.46
CA GLN A 113 15.89 -3.38 -6.05
C GLN A 113 15.15 -4.48 -5.30
N ALA A 114 13.99 -4.14 -4.77
CA ALA A 114 13.07 -5.06 -4.12
C ALA A 114 11.71 -5.01 -4.83
N THR A 115 10.90 -6.04 -4.64
CA THR A 115 9.52 -6.11 -5.10
C THR A 115 8.62 -6.31 -3.88
N ILE A 116 7.61 -5.45 -3.75
CA ILE A 116 6.57 -5.54 -2.73
C ILE A 116 5.33 -6.12 -3.38
N GLU A 117 4.92 -7.30 -2.93
CA GLU A 117 3.70 -7.97 -3.33
C GLU A 117 2.69 -7.85 -2.18
N LEU A 118 1.52 -7.28 -2.49
CA LEU A 118 0.44 -7.13 -1.52
C LEU A 118 -0.72 -8.03 -1.96
N ILE A 119 -1.20 -8.87 -1.05
CA ILE A 119 -2.42 -9.67 -1.24
C ILE A 119 -3.54 -9.00 -0.48
N GLY A 120 -4.59 -8.58 -1.19
CA GLY A 120 -5.73 -7.91 -0.59
C GLY A 120 -7.05 -8.26 -1.27
N GLU A 121 -8.13 -7.96 -0.56
CA GLU A 121 -9.48 -8.13 -1.09
C GLU A 121 -9.81 -7.00 -2.05
N VAL A 122 -10.27 -7.35 -3.24
CA VAL A 122 -10.84 -6.40 -4.19
C VAL A 122 -12.27 -6.80 -4.53
N VAL A 123 -13.07 -5.81 -4.92
CA VAL A 123 -14.42 -6.09 -5.39
C VAL A 123 -14.38 -6.57 -6.84
N VAL A 124 -14.92 -7.76 -7.10
CA VAL A 124 -15.06 -8.35 -8.42
C VAL A 124 -16.54 -8.49 -8.78
N ALA A 125 -16.82 -8.54 -10.09
CA ALA A 125 -18.15 -8.84 -10.56
C ALA A 125 -18.45 -10.34 -10.36
N ARG A 126 -19.52 -10.65 -9.62
CA ARG A 126 -19.98 -12.04 -9.39
C ARG A 126 -20.50 -12.66 -10.69
N GLN A 127 -21.16 -11.86 -11.51
CA GLN A 127 -21.70 -12.22 -12.82
C GLN A 127 -21.46 -11.09 -13.81
N ASP A 128 -21.74 -11.32 -15.09
CA ASP A 128 -21.61 -10.27 -16.10
C ASP A 128 -22.53 -9.07 -15.79
N ILE A 129 -21.95 -7.88 -15.81
CA ILE A 129 -22.63 -6.60 -15.64
C ILE A 129 -22.61 -5.89 -17.00
N ALA A 130 -23.79 -5.64 -17.55
CA ALA A 130 -23.94 -4.97 -18.84
C ALA A 130 -23.64 -3.47 -18.74
N THR A 131 -23.30 -2.86 -19.88
CA THR A 131 -23.23 -1.40 -20.00
C THR A 131 -24.58 -0.78 -19.66
N GLY A 132 -24.60 0.28 -18.83
CA GLY A 132 -25.82 0.96 -18.40
C GLY A 132 -26.58 0.24 -17.27
N GLN A 133 -26.09 -0.90 -16.78
CA GLN A 133 -26.73 -1.63 -15.69
C GLN A 133 -26.43 -0.97 -14.34
N LEU A 134 -27.47 -0.87 -13.49
CA LEU A 134 -27.34 -0.46 -12.10
C LEU A 134 -26.64 -1.55 -11.29
N ILE A 135 -25.63 -1.16 -10.52
CA ILE A 135 -24.84 -2.04 -9.69
C ILE A 135 -25.54 -2.25 -8.35
N THR A 136 -25.90 -3.50 -8.08
CA THR A 136 -26.46 -3.95 -6.79
C THR A 136 -25.47 -4.85 -6.07
N ALA A 137 -25.66 -5.06 -4.76
CA ALA A 137 -24.78 -5.91 -3.96
C ALA A 137 -24.72 -7.36 -4.46
N GLU A 138 -25.79 -7.86 -5.08
CA GLU A 138 -25.89 -9.22 -5.62
C GLU A 138 -24.97 -9.46 -6.82
N LEU A 139 -24.65 -8.40 -7.57
CA LEU A 139 -23.74 -8.45 -8.73
C LEU A 139 -22.27 -8.47 -8.33
N LEU A 140 -21.97 -8.25 -7.05
CA LEU A 140 -20.63 -8.03 -6.55
C LEU A 140 -20.22 -9.13 -5.56
N THR A 141 -18.92 -9.38 -5.49
CA THR A 141 -18.31 -10.19 -4.44
C THR A 141 -16.88 -9.70 -4.21
N THR A 142 -16.23 -10.15 -3.15
CA THR A 142 -14.83 -9.83 -2.88
C THR A 142 -13.96 -11.05 -3.14
N GLU A 143 -12.78 -10.83 -3.68
CA GLU A 143 -11.80 -11.87 -3.95
C GLU A 143 -10.42 -11.43 -3.50
N GLN A 144 -9.67 -12.34 -2.87
CA GLN A 144 -8.28 -12.13 -2.51
C GLN A 144 -7.38 -12.26 -3.74
N MET A 145 -6.64 -11.20 -4.05
CA MET A 145 -5.69 -11.23 -5.16
C MET A 145 -4.46 -10.38 -4.90
N ASP A 146 -3.45 -10.63 -5.72
CA ASP A 146 -2.28 -9.78 -5.82
C ASP A 146 -2.68 -8.39 -6.35
N LEU A 147 -2.52 -7.39 -5.50
CA LEU A 147 -2.90 -6.02 -5.77
C LEU A 147 -2.03 -5.38 -6.85
N SER A 148 -0.84 -5.93 -7.15
CA SER A 148 -0.01 -5.49 -8.27
C SER A 148 -0.60 -5.92 -9.62
N ARG A 149 -1.36 -7.02 -9.62
CA ARG A 149 -2.13 -7.53 -10.76
C ARG A 149 -3.52 -6.91 -10.84
N ALA A 150 -4.09 -6.56 -9.70
CA ALA A 150 -5.27 -5.72 -9.66
C ALA A 150 -4.93 -4.35 -10.27
N SER A 151 -5.80 -3.83 -11.13
CA SER A 151 -5.59 -2.49 -11.69
C SER A 151 -5.49 -1.46 -10.57
N GLN A 152 -4.68 -0.42 -10.77
CA GLN A 152 -4.50 0.65 -9.80
C GLN A 152 -5.81 1.35 -9.40
N GLN A 153 -6.84 1.25 -10.25
CA GLN A 153 -8.15 1.85 -10.07
C GLN A 153 -9.18 0.86 -9.49
N SER A 154 -8.75 -0.30 -9.00
CA SER A 154 -9.66 -1.29 -8.39
C SER A 154 -10.32 -0.70 -7.15
N VAL A 155 -11.59 -1.06 -6.96
CA VAL A 155 -12.38 -0.64 -5.80
C VAL A 155 -12.34 -1.74 -4.74
N TYR A 156 -12.14 -1.34 -3.48
CA TYR A 156 -11.89 -2.26 -2.37
C TYR A 156 -13.12 -2.46 -1.47
N ALA A 157 -14.12 -1.58 -1.54
CA ALA A 157 -15.34 -1.71 -0.75
C ALA A 157 -16.58 -1.78 -1.65
N VAL A 158 -17.43 -2.79 -1.41
CA VAL A 158 -18.68 -3.00 -2.16
C VAL A 158 -19.61 -1.78 -2.03
N SER A 159 -19.63 -1.13 -0.87
CA SER A 159 -20.45 0.06 -0.60
C SER A 159 -20.12 1.24 -1.51
N GLU A 160 -18.91 1.33 -2.05
CA GLU A 160 -18.54 2.40 -2.98
C GLU A 160 -19.22 2.22 -4.34
N LEU A 161 -19.60 0.99 -4.71
CA LEU A 161 -20.13 0.66 -6.03
C LEU A 161 -21.67 0.55 -6.08
N ILE A 162 -22.30 0.22 -4.95
CA ILE A 162 -23.76 0.08 -4.90
C ILE A 162 -24.45 1.38 -5.31
N GLY A 163 -25.41 1.27 -6.23
CA GLY A 163 -26.17 2.41 -6.73
C GLY A 163 -25.49 3.17 -7.88
N GLN A 164 -24.25 2.80 -8.24
CA GLN A 164 -23.61 3.30 -9.45
C GLN A 164 -24.13 2.55 -10.70
N VAL A 165 -23.87 3.11 -11.87
CA VAL A 165 -24.20 2.53 -13.16
C VAL A 165 -22.93 2.24 -13.93
N SER A 166 -22.88 1.07 -14.58
CA SER A 166 -21.72 0.68 -15.37
C SER A 166 -21.61 1.48 -16.67
N ARG A 167 -20.43 2.01 -16.98
CA ARG A 167 -20.09 2.71 -18.23
C ARG A 167 -19.71 1.76 -19.35
N ARG A 168 -19.39 0.50 -19.02
CA ARG A 168 -19.01 -0.55 -19.98
C ARG A 168 -19.41 -1.93 -19.46
N GLN A 169 -19.29 -2.96 -20.30
CA GLN A 169 -19.46 -4.33 -19.82
C GLN A 169 -18.32 -4.72 -18.86
N ILE A 170 -18.67 -5.35 -17.75
CA ILE A 170 -17.74 -5.94 -16.77
C ILE A 170 -18.06 -7.42 -16.70
N ARG A 171 -17.07 -8.28 -16.93
CA ARG A 171 -17.27 -9.74 -16.96
C ARG A 171 -17.20 -10.33 -15.55
N SER A 172 -17.86 -11.47 -15.34
CA SER A 172 -17.71 -12.26 -14.13
C SER A 172 -16.23 -12.54 -13.80
N GLY A 173 -15.87 -12.43 -12.52
CA GLY A 173 -14.50 -12.55 -12.00
C GLY A 173 -13.60 -11.34 -12.27
N GLN A 174 -14.07 -10.32 -13.00
CA GLN A 174 -13.25 -9.14 -13.29
C GLN A 174 -13.28 -8.15 -12.10
N PRO A 175 -12.11 -7.63 -11.65
CA PRO A 175 -12.06 -6.53 -10.68
C PRO A 175 -12.80 -5.31 -11.19
N VAL A 176 -13.69 -4.77 -10.34
CA VAL A 176 -14.40 -3.53 -10.62
C VAL A 176 -13.47 -2.35 -10.37
N GLN A 177 -13.39 -1.45 -11.34
CA GLN A 177 -12.48 -0.31 -11.36
C GLN A 177 -13.28 0.97 -11.43
N SER A 178 -12.82 2.00 -10.74
CA SER A 178 -13.56 3.26 -10.55
C SER A 178 -13.94 3.94 -11.86
N HIS A 179 -13.13 3.86 -12.91
CA HIS A 179 -13.46 4.44 -14.21
C HIS A 179 -14.53 3.68 -14.99
N MET A 180 -14.85 2.45 -14.61
CA MET A 180 -15.89 1.64 -15.27
C MET A 180 -17.28 2.00 -14.79
N VAL A 181 -17.41 2.79 -13.73
CA VAL A 181 -18.67 3.10 -13.08
C VAL A 181 -18.85 4.62 -12.99
N HIS A 182 -20.08 5.04 -12.85
CA HIS A 182 -20.43 6.43 -12.59
C HIS A 182 -21.71 6.47 -11.77
N GLN A 183 -21.93 7.57 -11.05
CA GLN A 183 -23.20 7.77 -10.39
C GLN A 183 -24.30 8.06 -11.43
N PRO A 184 -25.50 7.47 -11.28
CA PRO A 184 -26.64 7.82 -12.11
C PRO A 184 -27.04 9.28 -11.87
N PRO A 185 -27.55 9.98 -12.89
CA PRO A 185 -28.05 11.33 -12.71
C PRO A 185 -29.30 11.31 -11.83
N VAL A 186 -29.28 12.13 -10.77
CA VAL A 186 -30.45 12.40 -9.91
C VAL A 186 -31.23 13.63 -10.36
N ILE A 187 -30.63 14.44 -11.24
CA ILE A 187 -31.25 15.56 -11.93
C ILE A 187 -31.15 15.30 -13.44
N GLN A 188 -32.27 15.44 -14.15
CA GLN A 188 -32.33 15.35 -15.60
C GLN A 188 -32.33 16.73 -16.24
N ARG A 189 -31.81 16.84 -17.48
CA ARG A 189 -31.95 18.05 -18.29
C ARG A 189 -33.42 18.43 -18.45
N GLY A 190 -33.73 19.71 -18.27
CA GLY A 190 -35.09 20.28 -18.31
C GLY A 190 -35.84 20.16 -16.98
N GLN A 191 -35.29 19.47 -15.98
CA GLN A 191 -35.91 19.37 -14.67
C GLN A 191 -35.84 20.70 -13.92
N ILE A 192 -36.93 21.07 -13.25
CA ILE A 192 -36.93 22.19 -12.31
C ILE A 192 -36.21 21.76 -11.04
N VAL A 193 -35.22 22.55 -10.64
CA VAL A 193 -34.33 22.28 -9.52
C VAL A 193 -34.34 23.45 -8.55
N VAL A 194 -34.32 23.14 -7.25
CA VAL A 194 -34.20 24.13 -6.19
C VAL A 194 -32.72 24.35 -5.92
N ILE A 195 -32.24 25.55 -6.21
CA ILE A 195 -30.89 26.00 -5.91
C ILE A 195 -30.90 26.62 -4.51
N ARG A 196 -30.03 26.15 -3.63
CA ARG A 196 -29.80 26.76 -2.31
C ARG A 196 -28.42 27.40 -2.24
N ALA A 197 -28.35 28.63 -1.74
CA ALA A 197 -27.10 29.30 -1.41
C ALA A 197 -27.09 29.55 0.11
N GLU A 198 -26.03 29.12 0.78
CA GLU A 198 -25.86 29.24 2.23
C GLU A 198 -24.61 30.09 2.52
N GLY A 199 -24.70 31.00 3.47
CA GLY A 199 -23.59 31.80 3.98
C GLY A 199 -23.73 32.05 5.48
N ASN A 200 -22.82 32.83 6.08
CA ASN A 200 -22.86 33.12 7.52
C ASN A 200 -24.14 33.88 7.90
N GLY A 201 -25.12 33.17 8.45
CA GLY A 201 -26.39 33.71 8.94
C GLY A 201 -27.50 33.87 7.90
N PHE A 202 -27.34 33.36 6.67
CA PHE A 202 -28.41 33.42 5.66
C PHE A 202 -28.48 32.16 4.79
N SER A 203 -29.68 31.86 4.31
CA SER A 203 -29.94 30.82 3.31
C SER A 203 -30.96 31.35 2.30
N VAL A 204 -30.58 31.37 1.03
CA VAL A 204 -31.45 31.80 -0.09
C VAL A 204 -31.76 30.59 -0.96
N SER A 205 -33.02 30.41 -1.35
CA SER A 205 -33.43 29.37 -2.29
C SER A 205 -34.09 29.98 -3.52
N ARG A 206 -33.76 29.47 -4.70
CA ARG A 206 -34.33 29.90 -5.98
C ARG A 206 -34.53 28.71 -6.90
N GLU A 207 -35.60 28.72 -7.68
CA GLU A 207 -35.84 27.69 -8.69
C GLU A 207 -35.14 28.02 -10.00
N GLY A 208 -34.71 26.98 -10.71
CA GLY A 208 -34.16 27.09 -12.06
C GLY A 208 -34.35 25.79 -12.85
N GLU A 209 -34.09 25.86 -14.15
CA GLU A 209 -34.16 24.71 -15.06
C GLU A 209 -32.77 24.14 -15.30
N ALA A 210 -32.56 22.86 -15.04
CA ALA A 210 -31.30 22.18 -15.31
C ALA A 210 -31.02 22.10 -16.82
N LEU A 211 -29.84 22.51 -17.26
CA LEU A 211 -29.46 22.49 -18.69
C LEU A 211 -28.75 21.19 -19.10
N GLU A 212 -28.37 20.37 -18.13
CA GLU A 212 -27.71 19.08 -18.30
C GLU A 212 -28.10 18.11 -17.17
N ASN A 213 -27.80 16.83 -17.37
CA ASN A 213 -27.98 15.82 -16.34
C ASN A 213 -26.92 16.00 -15.25
N GLY A 214 -27.25 15.65 -14.00
CA GLY A 214 -26.30 15.74 -12.89
C GLY A 214 -26.49 14.64 -11.87
N ALA A 215 -25.40 13.95 -11.53
CA ALA A 215 -25.33 13.06 -10.38
C ALA A 215 -24.96 13.84 -9.11
N ILE A 216 -25.14 13.21 -7.94
CA ILE A 216 -24.83 13.84 -6.65
C ILE A 216 -23.34 14.25 -6.62
N GLY A 217 -23.08 15.49 -6.21
CA GLY A 217 -21.75 16.06 -6.16
C GLY A 217 -21.24 16.63 -7.49
N GLU A 218 -21.92 16.41 -8.63
CA GLU A 218 -21.53 17.03 -9.90
C GLU A 218 -21.95 18.50 -9.97
N ALA A 219 -21.17 19.32 -10.69
CA ALA A 219 -21.53 20.70 -10.97
C ALA A 219 -22.27 20.78 -12.31
N ILE A 220 -23.51 21.26 -12.28
CA ILE A 220 -24.36 21.41 -13.47
C ILE A 220 -24.74 22.87 -13.71
N ARG A 221 -25.01 23.21 -14.97
CA ARG A 221 -25.56 24.50 -15.39
C ARG A 221 -27.06 24.52 -15.18
N ILE A 222 -27.53 25.57 -14.52
CA ILE A 222 -28.94 25.78 -14.24
C ILE A 222 -29.32 27.17 -14.76
N ARG A 223 -30.38 27.25 -15.55
CA ARG A 223 -30.96 28.52 -16.01
C ARG A 223 -31.92 29.05 -14.96
N VAL A 224 -31.73 30.30 -14.56
CA VAL A 224 -32.59 31.00 -13.61
C VAL A 224 -33.20 32.22 -14.29
N GLY A 225 -34.52 32.38 -14.18
CA GLY A 225 -35.25 33.44 -14.90
C GLY A 225 -35.06 33.35 -16.42
N GLN A 226 -34.95 34.49 -17.10
CA GLN A 226 -34.96 34.53 -18.57
C GLN A 226 -33.60 34.26 -19.23
N ARG A 227 -32.47 34.59 -18.58
CA ARG A 227 -31.13 34.52 -19.22
C ARG A 227 -29.96 34.23 -18.27
N GLU A 228 -30.19 34.12 -16.97
CA GLU A 228 -29.12 33.87 -16.01
C GLU A 228 -28.76 32.37 -16.02
N ILE A 229 -27.47 32.04 -16.13
CA ILE A 229 -26.98 30.66 -16.03
C ILE A 229 -26.01 30.62 -14.86
N ILE A 230 -26.27 29.72 -13.91
CA ILE A 230 -25.42 29.52 -12.75
C ILE A 230 -24.87 28.09 -12.74
N HIS A 231 -23.71 27.92 -12.13
CA HIS A 231 -23.15 26.60 -11.82
C HIS A 231 -23.48 26.25 -10.38
N ALA A 232 -24.17 25.12 -10.18
CA ALA A 232 -24.47 24.63 -8.84
C ALA A 232 -24.09 23.15 -8.73
N ARG A 233 -23.67 22.74 -7.53
CA ARG A 233 -23.36 21.36 -7.22
C ARG A 233 -24.63 20.62 -6.82
N VAL A 234 -24.93 19.50 -7.48
CA VAL A 234 -26.09 18.67 -7.15
C VAL A 234 -25.93 18.10 -5.74
N THR A 235 -26.93 18.28 -4.90
CA THR A 235 -26.94 17.77 -3.52
C THR A 235 -27.93 16.62 -3.33
N GLY A 236 -28.87 16.45 -4.25
CA GLY A 236 -29.85 15.37 -4.21
C GLY A 236 -30.88 15.51 -5.34
N PRO A 237 -31.93 14.67 -5.34
CA PRO A 237 -32.99 14.74 -6.35
C PRO A 237 -33.65 16.12 -6.36
N GLY A 238 -33.58 16.81 -7.49
CA GLY A 238 -34.15 18.16 -7.66
C GLY A 238 -33.50 19.26 -6.81
N GLN A 239 -32.34 19.02 -6.20
CA GLN A 239 -31.67 19.96 -5.31
C GLN A 239 -30.22 20.21 -5.73
N ALA A 240 -29.81 21.47 -5.74
CA ALA A 240 -28.44 21.88 -5.99
C ALA A 240 -28.02 23.02 -5.05
N ARG A 241 -26.72 23.17 -4.82
CA ARG A 241 -26.13 24.21 -3.97
C ARG A 241 -25.06 25.02 -4.69
N VAL A 242 -25.04 26.32 -4.44
CA VAL A 242 -23.94 27.23 -4.82
C VAL A 242 -23.12 27.53 -3.57
N GLN A 243 -21.79 27.43 -3.67
CA GLN A 243 -20.88 27.98 -2.66
C GLN A 243 -20.59 29.43 -3.04
N LEU A 244 -20.92 30.34 -2.12
CA LEU A 244 -20.64 31.77 -2.19
C LEU A 244 -19.28 32.09 -1.58
#